data_AF-A0A7U6FQS9-F1
#
_entry.id   AF-A0A7U6FQS9-F1
#
_cell.length_a   1.000
_cell.length_b   1.000
_cell.length_c   1.000
_cell.angle_alpha   90.00
_cell.angle_beta   90.00
_cell.angle_gamma   90.00
#
_symmetry.space_group_name_H-M   'P 1'
#
loop_
_entity.id
_entity.type
_entity.pdbx_description
1 polymer ?
#
loop_
_entity_poly.entity_id
_entity_poly.type
_entity_poly.pdbx_seq_one_letter_code
_entity_poly.pdbx_strand_id
1 'polypeptide(L)'
;MYKFNALKADTKINNTELCELFGCSPQGGMRRAHKTNTLVIVSNHIKFIYDDRCQFDAACTEFSCQGLELSLALFNWGQDMVFRNGKLVVEDRRQYKHYTEGSYRVLLSRGRSGLVIKCDDQETFEYLKQCGMQV
;
A
#
# COMPACT_ATOMS: atom_id res chain seq x y z
N MET A 1 -27.82 -12.04 18.55
CA MET A 1 -27.62 -10.76 17.83
C MET A 1 -26.28 -10.19 18.26
N TYR A 2 -25.42 -9.76 17.33
CA TYR A 2 -24.10 -9.23 17.71
C TYR A 2 -24.22 -7.85 18.36
N LYS A 3 -23.35 -7.55 19.34
CA LYS A 3 -23.36 -6.28 20.09
C LYS A 3 -23.14 -5.05 19.19
N PHE A 4 -22.41 -5.20 18.08
CA PHE A 4 -22.15 -4.10 17.15
C PHE A 4 -23.39 -3.63 16.38
N ASN A 5 -24.47 -4.43 16.31
CA ASN A 5 -25.71 -4.02 15.66
C ASN A 5 -26.43 -2.84 16.34
N ALA A 6 -26.05 -2.53 17.60
CA ALA A 6 -26.58 -1.40 18.34
C ALA A 6 -25.75 -0.12 18.18
N LEU A 7 -24.61 -0.18 17.47
CA LEU A 7 -23.77 0.99 17.25
C LEU A 7 -24.49 2.02 16.38
N LYS A 8 -24.34 3.28 16.76
CA LYS A 8 -24.82 4.43 15.98
C LYS A 8 -23.62 5.23 15.48
N ALA A 9 -23.83 6.06 14.46
CA ALA A 9 -22.85 7.07 14.10
C ALA A 9 -22.42 7.88 15.36
N ASP A 10 -21.17 8.32 15.37
CA ASP A 10 -20.54 9.07 16.48
C ASP A 10 -20.31 8.29 17.78
N THR A 11 -20.54 6.98 17.80
CA THR A 11 -20.18 6.15 18.96
C THR A 11 -18.67 6.15 19.16
N LYS A 12 -18.22 6.64 20.33
CA LYS A 12 -16.80 6.65 20.71
C LYS A 12 -16.44 5.33 21.39
N ILE A 13 -15.51 4.59 20.79
CA ILE A 13 -14.94 3.36 21.33
C ILE A 13 -13.42 3.39 21.19
N ASN A 14 -12.71 2.79 22.14
CA ASN A 14 -11.27 2.61 22.08
C ASN A 14 -10.89 1.31 21.33
N ASN A 15 -9.60 1.09 21.11
CA ASN A 15 -9.12 -0.06 20.33
C ASN A 15 -9.45 -1.42 20.99
N THR A 16 -9.45 -1.49 22.32
CA THR A 16 -9.79 -2.72 23.07
C THR A 16 -11.27 -3.05 22.88
N GLU A 17 -12.14 -2.06 23.09
CA GLU A 17 -13.59 -2.20 22.90
C GLU A 17 -13.93 -2.59 21.46
N LEU A 18 -13.26 -2.00 20.47
CA LEU A 18 -13.41 -2.35 19.05
C LEU A 18 -13.05 -3.82 18.78
N CYS A 19 -11.93 -4.30 19.33
CA CYS A 19 -11.53 -5.71 19.19
C CYS A 19 -12.54 -6.66 19.86
N GLU A 20 -13.08 -6.31 21.02
CA GLU A 20 -14.08 -7.12 21.72
C GLU A 20 -15.43 -7.15 20.97
N LEU A 21 -15.84 -6.02 20.40
CA LEU A 21 -17.10 -5.87 19.67
C LEU A 21 -17.10 -6.66 18.34
N PHE A 22 -16.01 -6.53 17.57
CA PHE A 22 -15.94 -7.12 16.22
C PHE A 22 -15.17 -8.45 16.18
N GLY A 23 -14.31 -8.73 17.15
CA GLY A 23 -13.44 -9.91 17.14
C GLY A 23 -12.31 -9.81 16.11
N CYS A 24 -11.77 -8.61 15.89
CA CYS A 24 -10.68 -8.34 14.94
C CYS A 24 -9.32 -8.16 15.65
N SER A 25 -8.22 -8.14 14.87
CA SER A 25 -6.87 -7.83 15.36
C SER A 25 -6.78 -6.42 15.98
N PRO A 26 -5.91 -6.17 16.98
CA PRO A 26 -5.69 -4.84 17.55
C PRO A 26 -4.89 -3.87 16.65
N GLN A 27 -4.36 -4.33 15.52
CA GLN A 27 -3.48 -3.55 14.64
C GLN A 27 -3.94 -3.61 13.18
N GLY A 28 -3.57 -2.58 12.40
CA GLY A 28 -3.89 -2.43 10.98
C GLY A 28 -5.03 -1.44 10.70
N GLY A 29 -4.96 -0.77 9.54
CA GLY A 29 -5.98 0.16 9.06
C GLY A 29 -7.21 -0.54 8.48
N MET A 30 -7.08 -1.78 8.01
CA MET A 30 -8.19 -2.65 7.60
C MET A 30 -8.09 -3.97 8.34
N ARG A 31 -9.17 -4.39 8.99
CA ARG A 31 -9.19 -5.55 9.88
C ARG A 31 -10.37 -6.45 9.52
N ARG A 32 -10.08 -7.62 8.93
CA ARG A 32 -11.10 -8.62 8.66
C ARG A 32 -11.40 -9.42 9.93
N ALA A 33 -12.64 -9.37 10.40
CA ALA A 33 -13.12 -10.18 11.51
C ALA A 33 -13.86 -11.42 10.99
N HIS A 34 -13.25 -12.59 11.12
CA HIS A 34 -13.88 -13.85 10.71
C HIS A 34 -15.09 -14.22 11.58
N LYS A 35 -15.01 -13.94 12.89
CA LYS A 35 -16.06 -14.30 13.87
C LYS A 35 -17.40 -13.60 13.62
N THR A 36 -17.35 -12.34 13.19
CA THR A 36 -18.54 -11.52 12.91
C THR A 36 -18.81 -11.36 11.43
N ASN A 37 -17.92 -11.87 10.57
CA ASN A 37 -17.90 -11.67 9.13
C ASN A 37 -17.98 -10.18 8.72
N THR A 38 -17.23 -9.33 9.44
CA THR A 38 -17.19 -7.88 9.19
C THR A 38 -15.80 -7.43 8.75
N LEU A 39 -15.73 -6.31 8.01
CA LEU A 39 -14.50 -5.59 7.72
C LEU A 39 -14.52 -4.28 8.51
N VAL A 40 -13.54 -4.09 9.39
CA VAL A 40 -13.39 -2.86 10.18
C VAL A 40 -12.30 -2.01 9.56
N ILE A 41 -12.65 -0.79 9.15
CA ILE A 41 -11.71 0.19 8.59
C ILE A 41 -11.45 1.24 9.66
N VAL A 42 -10.18 1.40 10.05
CA VAL A 42 -9.72 2.36 11.04
C VAL A 42 -8.88 3.40 10.32
N SER A 43 -9.47 4.58 10.08
CA SER A 43 -8.73 5.76 9.63
C SER A 43 -8.22 6.52 10.85
N ASN A 44 -6.90 6.74 10.91
CA ASN A 44 -6.25 7.47 12.00
C ASN A 44 -5.35 8.55 11.42
N HIS A 45 -5.83 9.79 11.40
CA HIS A 45 -5.09 10.95 10.88
C HIS A 45 -3.96 11.46 11.79
N ILE A 46 -3.61 10.75 12.88
CA ILE A 46 -2.63 11.23 13.86
C ILE A 46 -1.17 11.06 13.37
N LYS A 47 -0.92 10.39 12.23
CA LYS A 47 0.39 10.38 11.58
C LYS A 47 0.23 10.48 10.05
N PHE A 48 1.06 11.33 9.42
CA PHE A 48 1.23 11.58 7.97
C PHE A 48 1.42 10.35 7.05
N ILE A 49 1.12 9.13 7.51
CA ILE A 49 1.46 7.86 6.89
C ILE A 49 0.24 7.21 6.22
N TYR A 50 -0.98 7.54 6.67
CA TYR A 50 -2.24 7.03 6.12
C TYR A 50 -3.21 8.19 5.89
N ASP A 51 -3.29 8.66 4.65
CA ASP A 51 -4.23 9.68 4.21
C ASP A 51 -5.21 9.00 3.23
N ASP A 52 -6.49 8.95 3.58
CA ASP A 52 -7.54 8.40 2.73
C ASP A 52 -7.94 9.46 1.69
N ARG A 53 -7.42 9.29 0.46
CA ARG A 53 -7.58 10.28 -0.61
C ARG A 53 -8.17 9.61 -1.84
N CYS A 54 -9.27 10.18 -2.34
CA CYS A 54 -9.95 9.74 -3.57
C CYS A 54 -9.45 10.45 -4.83
N GLN A 55 -8.44 11.30 -4.72
CA GLN A 55 -7.84 12.01 -5.83
C GLN A 55 -6.42 11.46 -6.08
N PHE A 56 -6.03 11.31 -7.35
CA PHE A 56 -4.68 10.88 -7.76
C PHE A 56 -3.63 12.00 -7.55
N ASP A 57 -3.76 12.75 -6.45
CA ASP A 57 -2.92 13.89 -6.11
C ASP A 57 -1.76 13.52 -5.17
N ALA A 58 -1.77 12.30 -4.63
CA ALA A 58 -0.78 11.78 -3.72
C ALA A 58 -0.29 10.38 -4.13
N ALA A 59 1.00 10.12 -3.90
CA ALA A 59 1.59 8.79 -4.07
C ALA A 59 1.60 8.04 -2.73
N CYS A 60 1.21 6.76 -2.74
CA CYS A 60 1.30 5.90 -1.58
C CYS A 60 2.74 5.38 -1.40
N THR A 61 3.23 5.41 -0.16
CA THR A 61 4.53 4.80 0.19
C THR A 61 4.40 3.28 0.34
N GLU A 62 5.52 2.55 0.39
CA GLU A 62 5.53 1.12 0.69
C GLU A 62 4.76 0.79 1.97
N PHE A 63 4.93 1.61 3.01
CA PHE A 63 4.27 1.44 4.31
C PHE A 63 2.75 1.61 4.19
N SER A 64 2.31 2.59 3.42
CA SER A 64 0.90 2.83 3.14
C SER A 64 0.27 1.69 2.32
N CYS A 65 1.08 0.98 1.54
CA CYS A 65 0.66 -0.17 0.73
C CYS A 65 0.69 -1.52 1.48
N GLN A 66 1.02 -1.55 2.77
CA GLN A 66 1.05 -2.80 3.54
C GLN A 66 -0.37 -3.29 3.85
N GLY A 67 -0.68 -4.53 3.46
CA GLY A 67 -2.00 -5.15 3.65
C GLY A 67 -3.09 -4.66 2.69
N LEU A 68 -2.74 -3.84 1.69
CA LEU A 68 -3.62 -3.52 0.58
C LEU A 68 -3.55 -4.63 -0.48
N GLU A 69 -4.71 -5.11 -0.92
CA GLU A 69 -4.84 -5.94 -2.12
C GLU A 69 -5.55 -5.11 -3.19
N LEU A 70 -4.77 -4.55 -4.12
CA LEU A 70 -5.30 -3.73 -5.21
C LEU A 70 -5.61 -4.63 -6.41
N SER A 71 -6.77 -4.43 -7.05
CA SER A 71 -7.05 -5.15 -8.31
C SER A 71 -6.09 -4.67 -9.41
N LEU A 72 -5.92 -3.35 -9.51
CA LEU A 72 -4.98 -2.70 -10.41
C LEU A 72 -4.14 -1.70 -9.61
N ALA A 73 -2.85 -1.61 -9.94
CA ALA A 73 -1.95 -0.62 -9.36
C ALA A 73 -1.27 0.20 -10.46
N LEU A 74 -1.11 1.50 -10.21
CA LEU A 74 -0.27 2.39 -10.99
C LEU A 74 1.05 2.56 -10.24
N PHE A 75 2.17 2.22 -10.87
CA PHE A 75 3.49 2.32 -10.27
C PHE A 75 4.40 3.22 -11.09
N ASN A 76 4.84 4.32 -10.49
CA ASN A 76 5.84 5.19 -11.08
C ASN A 76 7.24 4.74 -10.64
N TRP A 77 8.01 4.18 -11.56
CA TRP A 77 9.37 3.75 -11.33
C TRP A 77 10.30 4.97 -11.23
N GLY A 78 10.96 5.13 -10.08
CA GLY A 78 11.79 6.29 -9.77
C GLY A 78 13.18 6.24 -10.41
N GLN A 79 13.89 7.37 -10.41
CA GLN A 79 15.28 7.49 -10.89
C GLN A 79 16.33 7.06 -9.85
N ASP A 80 15.91 6.60 -8.68
CA ASP A 80 16.79 6.14 -7.60
C ASP A 80 17.19 4.68 -7.73
N MET A 81 16.51 3.91 -8.57
CA MET A 81 16.90 2.55 -8.86
C MET A 81 16.78 2.35 -10.37
N VAL A 82 17.91 2.22 -11.04
CA VAL A 82 17.97 2.15 -12.50
C VAL A 82 18.73 0.91 -12.94
N PHE A 83 18.42 0.39 -14.12
CA PHE A 83 19.16 -0.71 -14.70
C PHE A 83 20.37 -0.18 -15.46
N ARG A 84 21.56 -0.61 -15.07
CA ARG A 84 22.84 -0.24 -15.70
C ARG A 84 23.76 -1.45 -15.72
N ASN A 85 24.47 -1.66 -16.83
CA ASN A 85 25.53 -2.68 -16.92
C ASN A 85 25.05 -4.08 -16.46
N GLY A 86 23.80 -4.44 -16.80
CA GLY A 86 23.23 -5.74 -16.45
C GLY A 86 22.73 -5.89 -15.01
N LYS A 87 22.66 -4.81 -14.22
CA LYS A 87 22.21 -4.85 -12.82
C LYS A 87 21.33 -3.65 -12.47
N LEU A 88 20.39 -3.87 -11.54
CA LEU A 88 19.72 -2.75 -10.87
C LEU A 88 20.71 -2.10 -9.91
N VAL A 89 20.95 -0.80 -10.10
CA VAL A 89 21.83 0.02 -9.27
C VAL A 89 21.01 1.08 -8.57
N VAL A 90 21.30 1.28 -7.29
CA VAL A 90 20.73 2.38 -6.52
C VAL A 90 21.52 3.64 -6.83
N GLU A 91 20.86 4.64 -7.41
CA GLU A 91 21.44 5.97 -7.59
C GLU A 91 21.03 6.86 -6.41
N ASP A 92 22.03 7.37 -5.68
CA ASP A 92 21.82 8.22 -4.52
C ASP A 92 21.44 9.66 -4.95
N ARG A 93 20.21 9.81 -5.43
CA ARG A 93 19.66 11.10 -5.89
C ARG A 93 18.63 11.69 -4.93
N ARG A 94 18.46 11.14 -3.72
CA ARG A 94 17.34 11.48 -2.84
C ARG A 94 17.77 12.12 -1.52
N GLN A 95 17.05 13.18 -1.14
CA GLN A 95 17.07 13.75 0.21
C GLN A 95 16.53 12.79 1.29
N TYR A 96 15.74 11.76 0.92
CA TYR A 96 15.08 10.86 1.87
C TYR A 96 15.55 9.40 1.68
N LYS A 97 16.33 8.91 2.66
CA LYS A 97 16.96 7.57 2.72
C LYS A 97 16.03 6.39 2.98
N HIS A 98 14.71 6.55 2.85
CA HIS A 98 13.74 5.57 3.37
C HIS A 98 13.31 4.47 2.40
N TYR A 99 13.90 4.40 1.20
CA TYR A 99 13.51 3.42 0.19
C TYR A 99 14.64 2.44 -0.05
N THR A 100 14.33 1.16 0.08
CA THR A 100 15.27 0.05 -0.13
C THR A 100 14.83 -0.75 -1.35
N GLU A 101 15.67 -1.65 -1.85
CA GLU A 101 15.28 -2.67 -2.85
C GLU A 101 14.01 -3.44 -2.42
N GLY A 102 13.83 -3.65 -1.11
CA GLY A 102 12.63 -4.25 -0.53
C GLY A 102 11.35 -3.49 -0.88
N SER A 103 11.42 -2.16 -0.97
CA SER A 103 10.28 -1.31 -1.30
C SER A 103 9.77 -1.57 -2.72
N TYR A 104 10.68 -1.66 -3.69
CA TYR A 104 10.33 -1.99 -5.07
C TYR A 104 9.71 -3.39 -5.17
N ARG A 105 10.27 -4.39 -4.49
CA ARG A 105 9.69 -5.74 -4.44
C ARG A 105 8.25 -5.74 -3.89
N VAL A 106 8.01 -4.98 -2.82
CA VAL A 106 6.67 -4.87 -2.23
C VAL A 106 5.72 -4.18 -3.20
N LEU A 107 6.11 -3.04 -3.77
CA LEU A 107 5.26 -2.25 -4.67
C LEU A 107 4.90 -3.00 -5.96
N LEU A 108 5.87 -3.71 -6.56
CA LEU A 108 5.65 -4.52 -7.76
C LEU A 108 4.69 -5.70 -7.57
N SER A 109 4.41 -6.10 -6.32
CA SER A 109 3.49 -7.20 -5.99
C SER A 109 2.10 -6.74 -5.54
N ARG A 110 1.78 -5.43 -5.56
CA ARG A 110 0.50 -4.92 -5.03
C ARG A 110 -0.69 -5.09 -5.97
N GLY A 111 -0.47 -5.11 -7.28
CA GLY A 111 -1.53 -5.27 -8.27
C GLY A 111 -1.84 -6.74 -8.52
N ARG A 112 -3.02 -7.21 -8.09
CA ARG A 112 -3.43 -8.62 -8.23
C ARG A 112 -3.77 -8.99 -9.67
N SER A 113 -4.53 -8.15 -10.35
CA SER A 113 -4.99 -8.39 -11.73
C SER A 113 -4.11 -7.68 -12.76
N GLY A 114 -3.38 -6.64 -12.35
CA GLY A 114 -2.47 -5.93 -13.24
C GLY A 114 -1.73 -4.80 -12.55
N LEU A 115 -0.59 -4.46 -13.15
CA LEU A 115 0.29 -3.38 -12.73
C LEU A 115 0.65 -2.56 -13.97
N VAL A 116 0.33 -1.27 -13.94
CA VAL A 116 0.77 -0.32 -14.97
C VAL A 116 2.00 0.38 -14.45
N ILE A 117 3.13 0.20 -15.14
CA ILE A 117 4.39 0.81 -14.76
C ILE A 117 4.69 1.98 -15.68
N LYS A 118 4.93 3.16 -15.08
CA LYS A 118 5.48 4.32 -15.77
C LYS A 118 6.96 4.40 -15.41
N CYS A 119 7.84 4.39 -16.41
CA CYS A 119 9.29 4.47 -16.22
C CYS A 119 9.87 5.47 -17.22
N ASP A 120 10.53 6.52 -16.74
CA ASP A 120 11.14 7.54 -17.61
C ASP A 120 12.52 7.14 -18.12
N ASP A 121 13.20 6.24 -17.42
CA ASP A 121 14.56 5.82 -17.78
C ASP A 121 14.53 4.75 -18.86
N GLN A 122 15.11 5.06 -20.03
CA GLN A 122 15.01 4.21 -21.22
C GLN A 122 15.63 2.81 -21.03
N GLU A 123 16.82 2.71 -20.44
CA GLU A 123 17.49 1.41 -20.24
C GLU A 123 16.72 0.55 -19.22
N THR A 124 16.23 1.18 -18.15
CA THR A 124 15.37 0.50 -17.16
C THR A 124 14.05 0.06 -17.79
N PHE A 125 13.43 0.88 -18.63
CA PHE A 125 12.20 0.54 -19.33
C PHE A 125 12.37 -0.67 -20.25
N GLU A 126 13.45 -0.73 -21.04
CA GLU A 126 13.75 -1.88 -21.88
C GLU A 126 14.04 -3.14 -21.06
N TYR A 127 14.73 -3.01 -19.92
CA TYR A 127 14.88 -4.12 -18.97
C TYR A 127 13.53 -4.62 -18.45
N LEU A 128 12.63 -3.73 -18.03
CA LEU A 128 11.31 -4.10 -17.53
C LEU A 128 10.47 -4.81 -18.61
N LYS A 129 10.54 -4.38 -19.87
CA LYS A 129 9.93 -5.09 -21.01
C LYS A 129 10.47 -6.51 -21.13
N GLN A 130 11.78 -6.69 -21.04
CA GLN A 130 12.42 -8.02 -21.10
C GLN A 130 11.96 -8.94 -19.96
N CYS A 131 11.60 -8.38 -18.80
CA CYS A 131 11.02 -9.13 -17.69
C CYS A 131 9.55 -9.55 -17.91
N GLY A 132 8.95 -9.25 -19.07
CA GLY A 132 7.59 -9.64 -19.41
C GLY A 132 6.55 -8.53 -19.21
N MET A 133 6.97 -7.28 -18.99
CA MET A 133 6.06 -6.14 -19.03
C MET A 133 5.53 -5.95 -20.46
N GLN A 134 4.21 -5.94 -20.61
CA GLN A 134 3.53 -5.71 -21.89
C GLN A 134 3.18 -4.23 -22.05
N VAL A 135 3.23 -3.73 -23.29
CA VAL A 135 2.89 -2.34 -23.67
C VAL A 135 1.43 -2.26 -24.09
#